data_AF-A0A1V1NSH7-F1
#
_entry.id   AF-A0A1V1NSH7-F1
#
_cell.length_a   1.000
_cell.length_b   1.000
_cell.length_c   1.000
_cell.angle_alpha   90.00
_cell.angle_beta   90.00
_cell.angle_gamma   90.00
#
_symmetry.space_group_name_H-M   'P 1'
#
loop_
_entity.id
_entity.type
_entity.pdbx_description
1 polymer ?
#
loop_
_entity_poly.entity_id
_entity_poly.type
_entity_poly.pdbx_seq_one_letter_code
_entity_poly.pdbx_strand_id
1 'polypeptide(L)'
;MLKDYYYNLSKVELLTLSACETAVSPQSANGQELESFGVMAQKKWAAKSVISTLWKVADVSTGLFMEQFYQVLQSNKHLTKTEALQQIKESFIEGSYNTKHFLLASRGEHNKQSDVTTGKANQDTQVTDLNHPYYWAPFILIGNWL
;
A
#
# COMPACT_ATOMS: atom_id res chain seq x y z
N MET A 1 23.84 24.66 -5.67
CA MET A 1 23.09 24.54 -6.93
C MET A 1 22.43 23.16 -6.94
N LEU A 2 21.25 23.04 -6.31
CA LEU A 2 20.50 21.78 -6.32
C LEU A 2 20.00 21.59 -7.75
N LYS A 3 20.44 20.51 -8.40
CA LYS A 3 19.94 20.17 -9.75
C LYS A 3 18.48 19.76 -9.60
N ASP A 4 17.58 20.55 -10.17
CA ASP A 4 16.16 20.19 -10.30
C ASP A 4 16.03 18.97 -11.22
N TYR A 5 16.08 17.78 -10.64
CA TYR A 5 15.83 16.53 -11.34
C TYR A 5 14.32 16.42 -11.62
N TYR A 6 13.90 16.84 -12.81
CA TYR A 6 12.53 16.69 -13.29
C TYR A 6 12.33 15.27 -13.83
N TYR A 7 11.59 14.44 -13.09
CA TYR A 7 11.08 13.18 -13.62
C TYR A 7 9.81 13.45 -14.43
N ASN A 8 9.73 12.93 -15.65
CA ASN A 8 8.52 13.03 -16.48
C ASN A 8 7.65 11.79 -16.28
N LEU A 9 6.62 11.90 -15.44
CA LEU A 9 5.67 10.82 -15.13
C LEU A 9 4.32 11.03 -15.83
N SER A 10 4.24 11.87 -16.86
CA SER A 10 2.99 12.15 -17.61
C SER A 10 2.34 10.92 -18.25
N LYS A 11 3.12 9.87 -18.51
CA LYS A 11 2.64 8.57 -19.02
C LYS A 11 2.38 7.53 -17.93
N VAL A 12 2.62 7.88 -16.67
CA VAL A 12 2.39 7.00 -15.52
C VAL A 12 0.96 7.18 -15.04
N GLU A 13 0.16 6.14 -15.23
CA GLU A 13 -1.23 6.08 -14.79
C GLU A 13 -1.36 6.02 -13.27
N LEU A 14 -0.47 5.27 -12.61
CA LEU A 14 -0.44 5.07 -11.16
C LEU A 14 1.00 4.95 -10.68
N LEU A 15 1.40 5.84 -9.77
CA LEU A 15 2.65 5.76 -9.02
C LEU A 15 2.36 5.27 -7.60
N THR A 16 3.04 4.23 -7.15
CA THR A 16 2.85 3.69 -5.79
C THR A 16 4.04 3.98 -4.92
N LEU A 17 3.83 4.75 -3.86
CA LEU A 17 4.81 5.12 -2.85
C LEU A 17 4.50 4.37 -1.56
N SER A 18 4.93 3.11 -1.49
CA SER A 18 4.68 2.22 -0.35
C SER A 18 5.65 2.41 0.82
N ALA A 19 6.59 3.35 0.74
CA ALA A 19 7.50 3.66 1.83
C ALA A 19 6.81 4.51 2.91
N CYS A 20 7.27 4.39 4.15
CA CYS A 20 6.76 5.14 5.30
C CYS A 20 6.65 6.64 5.01
N GLU A 21 5.54 7.26 5.44
CA GLU A 21 5.40 8.72 5.55
C GLU A 21 5.55 9.49 4.21
N THR A 22 5.34 8.84 3.06
CA THR A 22 5.48 9.48 1.73
C THR A 22 4.44 10.57 1.43
N ALA A 23 3.30 10.56 2.16
CA ALA A 23 2.23 11.54 2.02
C ALA A 23 2.41 12.74 2.95
N VAL A 24 3.34 12.65 3.91
CA VAL A 24 3.60 13.69 4.91
C VAL A 24 4.97 14.32 4.68
N SER A 25 5.13 15.53 5.17
CA SER A 25 6.37 16.28 5.07
C SER A 25 7.23 16.06 6.33
N PRO A 26 8.50 15.67 6.22
CA PRO A 26 9.32 15.25 7.36
C PRO A 26 9.67 16.37 8.35
N GLN A 27 9.41 17.64 8.04
CA GLN A 27 9.67 18.77 8.94
C GLN A 27 8.59 19.85 8.81
N SER A 28 7.67 19.90 9.78
CA SER A 28 6.73 21.01 9.95
C SER A 28 6.70 21.44 11.43
N ALA A 29 7.78 22.07 11.89
CA ALA A 29 7.78 22.83 13.14
C ALA A 29 7.84 24.35 12.92
N ASN A 30 8.10 24.81 11.67
CA ASN A 30 8.54 26.18 11.40
C ASN A 30 7.63 26.94 10.40
N GLY A 31 6.46 26.40 10.04
CA GLY A 31 5.50 27.09 9.15
C GLY A 31 5.90 27.18 7.67
N GLN A 32 6.90 26.40 7.22
CA GLN A 32 7.19 26.22 5.79
C GLN A 32 6.42 25.01 5.26
N GLU A 33 5.58 25.25 4.24
CA GLU A 33 4.92 24.19 3.48
C GLU A 33 5.96 23.46 2.60
N LEU A 34 6.59 22.44 3.16
CA LEU A 34 7.35 21.49 2.35
C LEU A 34 6.35 20.48 1.77
N GLU A 35 6.07 20.58 0.47
CA GLU A 35 5.17 19.69 -0.27
C GLU A 35 5.61 18.22 -0.09
N SER A 36 4.67 17.32 0.25
CA SER A 36 4.99 15.89 0.42
C SER A 36 5.38 15.24 -0.91
N PHE A 37 6.12 14.12 -0.85
CA PHE A 37 6.61 13.45 -2.06
C PHE A 37 5.48 13.03 -2.99
N GLY A 38 4.35 12.55 -2.44
CA GLY A 38 3.16 12.22 -3.22
C GLY A 38 2.57 13.44 -3.96
N VAL A 39 2.58 14.61 -3.32
CA VAL A 39 2.10 15.86 -3.93
C VAL A 39 3.09 16.39 -4.97
N MET A 40 4.40 16.29 -4.71
CA MET A 40 5.43 16.62 -5.70
C MET A 40 5.33 15.72 -6.94
N ALA A 41 5.14 14.42 -6.76
CA ALA A 41 5.01 13.47 -7.87
C ALA A 41 3.80 13.76 -8.76
N GLN A 42 2.69 14.19 -8.17
CA GLN A 42 1.50 14.58 -8.90
C GLN A 42 1.65 15.97 -9.54
N LYS A 43 1.99 17.01 -8.76
CA LYS A 43 2.02 18.41 -9.24
C LYS A 43 3.22 18.76 -10.12
N LYS A 44 4.41 18.25 -9.77
CA LYS A 44 5.66 18.60 -10.48
C LYS A 44 6.04 17.57 -11.53
N TRP A 45 5.78 16.29 -11.28
CA TRP A 45 6.17 15.21 -12.19
C TRP A 45 5.03 14.68 -13.06
N ALA A 46 3.81 15.23 -12.90
CA ALA A 46 2.64 14.95 -13.73
C ALA A 46 2.17 13.49 -13.71
N ALA A 47 2.41 12.74 -12.63
CA ALA A 47 1.77 11.44 -12.44
C ALA A 47 0.24 11.62 -12.35
N LYS A 48 -0.52 10.80 -13.08
CA LYS A 48 -1.99 10.93 -13.13
C LYS A 48 -2.65 10.57 -11.79
N SER A 49 -2.07 9.60 -11.09
CA SER A 49 -2.50 9.20 -9.76
C SER A 49 -1.32 8.67 -8.94
N VAL A 50 -1.34 8.91 -7.64
CA VAL A 50 -0.27 8.54 -6.72
C VAL A 50 -0.87 7.92 -5.47
N ILE A 51 -0.49 6.68 -5.15
CA ILE A 51 -0.74 6.10 -3.82
C ILE A 51 0.40 6.45 -2.89
N SER A 52 0.09 6.91 -1.69
CA SER A 52 1.06 7.35 -0.69
C SER A 52 0.60 7.00 0.73
N THR A 53 1.52 6.96 1.69
CA THR A 53 1.22 6.58 3.09
C THR A 53 1.34 7.76 4.06
N LEU A 54 0.34 7.94 4.94
CA LEU A 54 0.31 9.01 5.95
C LEU A 54 1.24 8.78 7.15
N TRP A 55 1.43 7.54 7.59
CA TRP A 55 2.31 7.17 8.72
C TRP A 55 3.22 5.99 8.35
N LYS A 56 4.06 5.55 9.30
CA LYS A 56 4.90 4.36 9.12
C LYS A 56 4.03 3.11 8.95
N VAL A 57 4.22 2.43 7.83
CA VAL A 57 3.52 1.18 7.51
C VAL A 57 4.40 -0.01 7.87
N ALA A 58 3.80 -1.13 8.26
CA ALA A 58 4.52 -2.38 8.49
C ALA A 58 4.79 -3.09 7.15
N ASP A 59 6.01 -3.59 6.94
CA ASP A 59 6.46 -4.15 5.66
C ASP A 59 5.56 -5.30 5.18
N VAL A 60 5.25 -6.24 6.09
CA VAL A 60 4.43 -7.43 5.82
C VAL A 60 3.00 -7.07 5.40
N SER A 61 2.33 -6.20 6.17
CA SER A 61 0.95 -5.81 5.86
C SER A 61 0.87 -4.98 4.58
N THR A 62 1.90 -4.18 4.30
CA THR A 62 2.00 -3.37 3.08
C THR A 62 2.10 -4.25 1.84
N GLY A 63 2.91 -5.31 1.90
CA GLY A 63 3.02 -6.30 0.83
C GLY A 63 1.67 -6.96 0.54
N LEU A 64 1.00 -7.46 1.59
CA LEU A 64 -0.32 -8.07 1.49
C LEU A 64 -1.40 -7.12 0.93
N PHE A 65 -1.40 -5.87 1.40
CA PHE A 65 -2.35 -4.84 0.96
C PHE A 65 -2.16 -4.51 -0.52
N MET A 66 -0.91 -4.29 -0.93
CA MET A 66 -0.58 -3.91 -2.30
C MET A 66 -0.80 -5.06 -3.29
N GLU A 67 -0.43 -6.28 -2.93
CA GLU A 67 -0.69 -7.46 -3.76
C GLU A 67 -2.18 -7.57 -4.12
N GLN A 68 -3.04 -7.52 -3.09
CA GLN A 68 -4.48 -7.64 -3.30
C GLN A 68 -5.07 -6.42 -4.01
N PHE A 69 -4.60 -5.21 -3.71
CA PHE A 69 -4.99 -4.01 -4.45
C PHE A 69 -4.71 -4.14 -5.96
N TYR A 70 -3.52 -4.64 -6.33
CA TYR A 70 -3.20 -4.88 -7.73
C TYR A 70 -3.99 -6.04 -8.34
N GLN A 71 -4.34 -7.07 -7.57
CA GLN A 71 -5.23 -8.13 -8.05
C GLN A 71 -6.63 -7.60 -8.36
N VAL A 72 -7.19 -6.76 -7.48
CA VAL A 72 -8.49 -6.08 -7.68
C VAL A 72 -8.44 -5.24 -8.96
N LEU A 73 -7.42 -4.39 -9.12
CA LEU A 73 -7.24 -3.58 -10.33
C LEU A 73 -7.12 -4.40 -11.63
N GLN A 74 -6.39 -5.52 -11.59
CA GLN A 74 -6.20 -6.35 -12.79
C GLN A 74 -7.44 -7.17 -13.15
N SER A 75 -8.22 -7.59 -12.14
CA SER A 75 -9.41 -8.41 -12.33
C SER A 75 -10.56 -7.67 -13.00
N ASN A 76 -10.63 -6.34 -12.86
CA ASN A 76 -11.70 -5.53 -13.42
C ASN A 76 -11.17 -4.25 -14.07
N LYS A 77 -11.05 -4.27 -15.40
CA LYS A 77 -10.56 -3.13 -16.21
C LYS A 77 -11.47 -1.89 -16.16
N HIS A 78 -12.72 -2.03 -15.72
CA HIS A 78 -13.67 -0.92 -15.60
C HIS A 78 -13.64 -0.29 -14.21
N LEU A 79 -12.93 -0.90 -13.25
CA LEU A 79 -12.83 -0.39 -11.89
C LEU A 79 -11.85 0.78 -11.86
N THR A 80 -12.27 1.89 -11.28
CA THR A 80 -11.39 3.03 -11.04
C THR A 80 -10.37 2.69 -9.94
N LYS A 81 -9.25 3.43 -9.94
CA LYS A 81 -8.21 3.28 -8.91
C LYS A 81 -8.74 3.59 -7.51
N THR A 82 -9.68 4.52 -7.41
CA THR A 82 -10.37 4.89 -6.18
C THR A 82 -11.28 3.76 -5.69
N GLU A 83 -12.09 3.18 -6.57
CA GLU A 83 -12.97 2.06 -6.21
C GLU A 83 -12.14 0.82 -5.81
N ALA A 84 -11.05 0.53 -6.52
CA ALA A 84 -10.15 -0.55 -6.15
C ALA A 84 -9.52 -0.33 -4.75
N LEU A 85 -9.10 0.91 -4.45
CA LEU A 85 -8.56 1.28 -3.14
C LEU A 85 -9.64 1.20 -2.05
N GLN A 86 -10.88 1.55 -2.37
CA GLN A 86 -12.00 1.43 -1.44
C GLN A 86 -12.30 -0.04 -1.11
N GLN A 87 -12.47 -0.88 -2.13
CA GLN A 87 -12.78 -2.30 -1.95
C GLN A 87 -11.72 -3.01 -1.11
N ILE A 88 -10.43 -2.70 -1.33
CA ILE A 88 -9.38 -3.33 -0.52
C ILE A 88 -9.42 -2.84 0.93
N LYS A 89 -9.71 -1.57 1.18
CA LYS A 89 -9.87 -1.05 2.55
C LYS A 89 -11.05 -1.71 3.27
N GLU A 90 -12.18 -1.88 2.59
CA GLU A 90 -13.35 -2.60 3.12
C GLU A 90 -12.98 -4.04 3.48
N SER A 91 -12.28 -4.76 2.60
CA SER A 91 -11.84 -6.14 2.90
C SER A 91 -10.91 -6.23 4.12
N PHE A 92 -10.06 -5.23 4.34
CA PHE A 92 -9.20 -5.16 5.52
C PHE A 92 -10.01 -4.85 6.77
N ILE A 93 -10.96 -3.91 6.72
CA ILE A 93 -11.88 -3.61 7.82
C ILE A 93 -12.68 -4.86 8.24
N GLU A 94 -13.14 -5.63 7.27
CA GLU A 94 -13.95 -6.84 7.49
C GLU A 94 -13.12 -8.08 7.86
N GLY A 95 -11.79 -8.03 7.68
CA GLY A 95 -10.92 -9.20 7.86
C GLY A 95 -10.99 -10.23 6.74
N SER A 96 -11.57 -9.88 5.59
CA SER A 96 -11.77 -10.75 4.43
C SER A 96 -10.65 -10.61 3.40
N TYR A 97 -9.39 -10.76 3.81
CA TYR A 97 -8.21 -10.70 2.92
C TYR A 97 -7.53 -12.06 2.73
N ASN A 98 -6.90 -12.24 1.56
CA ASN A 98 -6.23 -13.48 1.19
C ASN A 98 -4.77 -13.53 1.70
N THR A 99 -4.53 -14.34 2.73
CA THR A 99 -3.18 -14.55 3.30
C THR A 99 -2.38 -15.68 2.65
N LYS A 100 -2.90 -16.38 1.64
CA LYS A 100 -2.23 -17.56 1.04
C LYS A 100 -0.86 -17.20 0.48
N HIS A 101 -0.77 -16.12 -0.29
CA HIS A 101 0.49 -15.67 -0.90
C HIS A 101 1.49 -15.17 0.14
N PHE A 102 1.01 -14.48 1.18
CA PHE A 102 1.81 -14.11 2.34
C PHE A 102 2.39 -15.34 3.07
N LEU A 103 1.58 -16.37 3.32
CA LEU A 103 2.05 -17.61 3.97
C LEU A 103 3.06 -18.35 3.09
N LEU A 104 2.94 -18.28 1.76
CA LEU A 104 3.89 -18.86 0.82
C LEU A 104 5.21 -18.07 0.76
N ALA A 105 5.16 -16.74 0.79
CA ALA A 105 6.34 -15.88 0.82
C ALA A 105 7.11 -16.00 2.15
N SER A 106 6.39 -16.10 3.28
CA SER A 106 6.98 -16.25 4.62
C SER A 106 7.63 -17.62 4.84
N ARG A 107 7.19 -18.65 4.10
CA ARG A 107 7.82 -19.98 4.12
C ARG A 107 9.24 -19.98 3.56
N GLY A 108 9.63 -18.96 2.78
CA GLY A 108 10.99 -18.81 2.27
C GLY A 108 12.01 -18.36 3.31
N GLU A 109 11.56 -17.78 4.44
CA GLU A 109 12.45 -17.26 5.49
C GLU A 109 12.54 -18.17 6.73
N HIS A 110 11.61 -19.11 6.89
CA HIS A 110 11.62 -20.06 8.00
C HIS A 110 11.42 -21.48 7.49
N ASN A 111 12.54 -22.18 7.27
CA ASN A 111 12.54 -23.63 7.15
C ASN A 111 12.27 -24.26 8.53
N LYS A 112 10.99 -24.33 8.89
CA LYS A 112 10.48 -25.29 9.87
C LYS A 112 9.22 -25.92 9.29
N GLN A 113 9.42 -27.14 8.79
CA GLN A 113 8.43 -28.13 8.43
C GLN A 113 7.14 -27.99 9.24
N SER A 114 6.00 -27.87 8.56
CA SER A 114 4.71 -28.26 9.13
C SER A 114 3.84 -28.76 8.00
N ASP A 115 3.86 -30.08 7.84
CA ASP A 115 2.97 -30.86 6.99
C ASP A 115 1.52 -30.44 7.20
N VAL A 116 0.88 -29.97 6.12
CA VAL A 116 -0.56 -29.77 6.08
C VAL A 116 -1.19 -31.14 5.83
N THR A 117 -1.32 -31.94 6.89
CA THR A 117 -2.21 -33.11 6.91
C THR A 117 -3.21 -32.91 8.04
N THR A 118 -4.47 -32.70 7.65
CA THR A 118 -5.71 -32.98 8.38
C THR A 118 -5.62 -33.11 9.92
N GLY A 119 -6.07 -32.05 10.62
CA GLY A 119 -6.48 -32.15 12.02
C GLY A 119 -5.73 -31.21 12.97
N LYS A 120 -6.46 -30.20 13.48
CA LYS A 120 -6.06 -29.29 14.58
C LYS A 120 -4.82 -28.45 14.31
N ALA A 121 -5.03 -27.35 13.58
CA ALA A 121 -4.05 -26.27 13.45
C ALA A 121 -3.81 -25.62 14.82
N ASN A 122 -2.60 -25.82 15.37
CA ASN A 122 -2.11 -25.11 16.53
C ASN A 122 -1.70 -23.70 16.09
N GLN A 123 -2.30 -22.72 16.75
CA GLN A 123 -2.30 -21.29 16.46
C GLN A 123 -0.99 -20.62 16.90
N ASP A 124 0.12 -20.78 16.15
CA ASP A 124 1.39 -20.12 16.56
C ASP A 124 2.22 -19.51 15.42
N THR A 125 1.53 -18.96 14.42
CA THR A 125 2.03 -17.82 13.64
C THR A 125 0.84 -16.92 13.34
N GLN A 126 0.45 -16.16 14.35
CA GLN A 126 -0.72 -15.30 14.34
C GLN A 126 -0.47 -14.06 13.47
N VAL A 127 -0.67 -14.15 12.15
CA VAL A 127 -1.11 -12.97 11.38
C VAL A 127 -2.59 -12.79 11.67
N THR A 128 -2.88 -12.39 12.90
CA THR A 128 -4.25 -12.21 13.35
C THR A 128 -4.47 -10.74 13.58
N ASP A 129 -5.39 -10.22 12.77
CA ASP A 129 -5.99 -8.89 12.91
C ASP A 129 -5.22 -7.74 12.25
N LEU A 130 -5.12 -7.82 10.91
CA LEU A 130 -4.81 -6.66 10.07
C LEU A 130 -6.01 -5.71 9.89
N ASN A 131 -7.11 -5.91 10.64
CA ASN A 131 -8.31 -5.06 10.53
C ASN A 131 -8.12 -3.72 11.23
N HIS A 132 -7.10 -3.63 12.09
CA HIS A 132 -6.77 -2.38 12.76
C HIS A 132 -6.43 -1.28 11.73
N PRO A 133 -6.96 -0.04 11.89
CA PRO A 133 -6.73 1.08 10.95
C PRO A 133 -5.27 1.36 10.61
N TYR A 134 -4.36 1.05 11.53
CA TYR A 134 -2.92 1.14 11.32
C TYR A 134 -2.46 0.48 10.00
N TYR A 135 -3.08 -0.63 9.58
CA TYR A 135 -2.64 -1.42 8.44
C TYR A 135 -3.24 -1.03 7.08
N TRP A 136 -4.40 -0.34 7.05
CA TRP A 136 -5.11 -0.02 5.80
C TRP A 136 -5.43 1.46 5.62
N ALA A 137 -5.57 2.21 6.71
CA ALA A 137 -5.88 3.63 6.66
C ALA A 137 -4.73 4.57 6.20
N PRO A 138 -3.42 4.21 6.23
CA PRO A 138 -2.39 5.16 5.80
C PRO A 138 -2.42 5.41 4.29
N PHE A 139 -2.91 4.45 3.49
CA PHE A 139 -2.88 4.52 2.04
C PHE A 139 -3.92 5.52 1.53
N ILE A 140 -3.45 6.58 0.90
CA ILE A 140 -4.29 7.58 0.23
C ILE A 140 -3.98 7.62 -1.26
N LEU A 141 -4.98 7.93 -2.08
CA LEU A 141 -4.83 8.19 -3.50
C LEU A 141 -4.87 9.70 -3.73
N ILE A 142 -3.84 10.23 -4.38
CA ILE A 142 -3.70 11.64 -4.76
C ILE A 142 -3.80 11.72 -6.29
N GLY A 143 -4.61 12.65 -6.80
CA GLY A 143 -4.86 12.77 -8.24
C GLY A 143 -6.07 11.95 -8.72
N ASN A 144 -6.23 11.80 -10.04
CA ASN A 144 -7.33 11.06 -10.66
C ASN A 144 -8.73 11.59 -10.28
N TRP A 145 -8.93 12.91 -10.32
CA TRP A 145 -10.21 13.58 -10.01
C TRP A 145 -11.24 13.58 -11.16
N LEU A 146 -10.93 12.97 -12.30
CA LEU A 146 -11.81 12.79 -13.45
C LEU A 146 -11.40 11.56 -14.27
#